data_AF-A0A2G4YQA3-F1
#
_entry.id   AF-A0A2G4YQA3-F1
#
_cell.length_a   1.000
_cell.length_b   1.000
_cell.length_c   1.000
_cell.angle_alpha   90.00
_cell.angle_beta   90.00
_cell.angle_gamma   90.00
#
_symmetry.space_group_name_H-M   'P 1'
#
loop_
_entity.id
_entity.type
_entity.pdbx_description
1 polymer ?
#
loop_
_entity_poly.entity_id
_entity_poly.type
_entity_poly.pdbx_seq_one_letter_code
_entity_poly.pdbx_strand_id
1 'polypeptide(L)'
;MKETPPDIIPFKSPDPSRGTNRPQPPSFKFVGPSAVTKHDRVFFQRPEFEAILNLYGKMVASGHWKDYAIDSTSSDASFAIYQHAHDRPLYIIRKTPKLAARQGAYSLISAQGKILKRGADLDRLLSYFNKALIKLIR
;
A
#
# COMPACT_ATOMS: atom_id res chain seq x y z
N MET A 1 82.18 -54.02 35.86
CA MET A 1 83.17 -53.28 35.05
C MET A 1 82.40 -52.26 34.23
N LYS A 2 82.66 -50.95 34.48
CA LYS A 2 82.60 -49.80 33.56
C LYS A 2 81.23 -49.57 32.85
N GLU A 3 80.55 -48.43 32.86
CA GLU A 3 80.96 -47.03 32.68
C GLU A 3 79.83 -46.09 33.18
N THR A 4 80.20 -44.88 33.62
CA THR A 4 79.30 -43.77 34.03
C THR A 4 78.79 -42.98 32.78
N PRO A 5 77.81 -42.05 32.92
CA PRO A 5 76.68 -41.86 32.02
C PRO A 5 76.87 -40.75 30.98
N PRO A 6 75.98 -40.61 29.97
CA PRO A 6 75.86 -39.38 29.21
C PRO A 6 74.56 -38.59 29.52
N ASP A 7 74.76 -37.33 29.92
CA ASP A 7 73.89 -36.14 29.81
C ASP A 7 72.38 -36.32 29.53
N ILE A 8 71.55 -36.16 30.57
CA ILE A 8 70.14 -35.82 30.40
C ILE A 8 70.04 -34.30 30.18
N ILE A 9 69.91 -33.90 28.92
CA ILE A 9 69.52 -32.54 28.54
C ILE A 9 68.10 -32.23 29.05
N PRO A 10 67.83 -31.05 29.64
CA PRO A 10 66.49 -30.69 30.07
C PRO A 10 65.59 -30.45 28.84
N PHE A 11 64.54 -31.26 28.69
CA PHE A 11 63.48 -31.05 27.69
C PHE A 11 62.71 -29.77 28.05
N LYS A 12 63.08 -28.67 27.39
CA LYS A 12 62.43 -27.37 27.49
C LYS A 12 60.97 -27.50 27.06
N SER A 13 60.04 -27.20 27.96
CA SER A 13 58.60 -27.17 27.70
C SER A 13 58.29 -26.34 26.43
N PRO A 14 57.49 -26.85 25.48
CA PRO A 14 57.08 -26.07 24.32
C PRO A 14 56.08 -24.98 24.71
N ASP A 15 56.38 -23.77 24.26
CA ASP A 15 55.56 -22.57 24.37
C ASP A 15 54.15 -22.77 23.76
N PRO A 16 53.05 -22.41 24.47
CA PRO A 16 51.68 -22.60 23.99
C PRO A 16 51.22 -21.58 22.92
N SER A 17 52.10 -20.71 22.43
CA SER A 17 51.75 -19.66 21.46
C SER A 17 51.85 -20.15 20.00
N ARG A 18 51.26 -21.31 19.69
CA ARG A 18 50.85 -21.60 18.31
C ARG A 18 49.42 -21.14 18.14
N GLY A 19 49.30 -19.93 17.59
CA GLY A 19 48.03 -19.37 17.15
C GLY A 19 47.26 -20.38 16.30
N THR A 20 46.16 -20.87 16.85
CA THR A 20 45.20 -21.68 16.13
C THR A 20 44.52 -20.74 15.14
N ASN A 21 45.00 -20.73 13.90
CA ASN A 21 44.37 -20.03 12.79
C ASN A 21 43.11 -20.81 12.41
N ARG A 22 42.09 -20.76 13.29
CA ARG A 22 40.78 -21.33 13.05
C ARG A 22 40.09 -20.41 12.03
N PRO A 23 39.68 -20.92 10.85
CA PRO A 23 38.85 -20.12 9.96
C PRO A 23 37.56 -19.77 10.70
N GLN A 24 37.39 -18.50 11.02
CA GLN A 24 36.12 -17.98 11.52
C GLN A 24 35.11 -18.10 10.37
N PRO A 25 33.91 -18.68 10.57
CA PRO A 25 32.88 -18.66 9.55
C PRO A 25 32.55 -17.20 9.21
N PRO A 26 32.24 -16.86 7.94
CA PRO A 26 31.80 -15.53 7.61
C PRO A 26 30.55 -15.22 8.44
N SER A 27 30.66 -14.21 9.30
CA SER A 27 29.52 -13.64 10.01
C SER A 27 28.57 -13.05 8.97
N PHE A 28 27.66 -13.89 8.44
CA PHE A 28 26.54 -13.40 7.64
C PHE A 28 25.71 -12.52 8.56
N LYS A 29 25.88 -11.21 8.41
CA LYS A 29 24.98 -10.23 9.02
C LYS A 29 23.59 -10.54 8.48
N PHE A 30 22.77 -11.20 9.30
CA PHE A 30 21.34 -11.26 9.06
C PHE A 30 20.84 -9.82 9.11
N VAL A 31 20.73 -9.19 7.95
CA VAL A 31 19.78 -8.11 7.74
C VAL A 31 18.43 -8.77 8.02
N GLY A 32 17.93 -8.59 9.24
CA GLY A 32 16.54 -8.90 9.57
C GLY A 32 15.64 -8.23 8.53
N PRO A 33 14.47 -8.80 8.20
CA PRO A 33 13.58 -8.22 7.21
C PRO A 33 13.36 -6.75 7.56
N SER A 34 13.98 -5.86 6.78
CA SER A 34 13.79 -4.42 6.86
C SER A 34 12.30 -4.17 7.00
N ALA A 35 11.93 -3.43 8.04
CA ALA A 35 10.56 -3.05 8.35
C ALA A 35 9.75 -2.92 7.06
N VAL A 36 8.76 -3.80 6.90
CA VAL A 36 7.80 -3.75 5.81
C VAL A 36 7.29 -2.32 5.80
N THR A 37 7.78 -1.51 4.86
CA THR A 37 7.27 -0.16 4.67
C THR A 37 5.82 -0.38 4.30
N LYS A 38 4.95 -0.13 5.26
CA LYS A 38 3.49 -0.16 5.10
C LYS A 38 3.25 0.73 3.89
N HIS A 39 3.06 0.12 2.72
CA HIS A 39 2.75 0.88 1.52
C HIS A 39 1.45 1.56 1.86
N ASP A 40 1.52 2.87 2.13
CA ASP A 40 0.37 3.70 2.45
C ASP A 40 -0.43 3.82 1.15
N ARG A 41 -1.11 2.73 0.78
CA ARG A 41 -1.96 2.67 -0.38
C ARG A 41 -3.09 3.62 -0.08
N VAL A 42 -3.19 4.66 -0.90
CA VAL A 42 -4.28 5.61 -0.79
C VAL A 42 -5.56 4.84 -1.07
N PHE A 43 -6.43 4.78 -0.08
CA PHE A 43 -7.74 4.16 -0.18
C PHE A 43 -8.82 5.07 0.43
N PHE A 44 -10.07 4.77 0.11
CA PHE A 44 -11.21 5.40 0.76
C PHE A 44 -11.27 4.98 2.23
N GLN A 45 -11.52 5.93 3.12
CA GLN A 45 -11.73 5.62 4.54
C GLN A 45 -13.04 4.84 4.71
N ARG A 46 -13.20 4.09 5.81
CA ARG A 46 -14.46 3.37 6.10
C ARG A 46 -15.73 4.21 5.88
N PRO A 47 -15.89 5.41 6.49
CA PRO A 47 -17.10 6.22 6.30
C PRO A 47 -17.30 6.68 4.85
N GLU A 48 -16.21 6.91 4.12
CA GLU A 48 -16.24 7.32 2.72
C GLU A 48 -16.71 6.19 1.81
N PHE A 49 -16.16 5.00 2.05
CA PHE A 49 -16.50 3.80 1.31
C PHE A 49 -17.95 3.39 1.57
N GLU A 50 -18.40 3.42 2.83
CA GLU A 50 -19.81 3.19 3.17
C GLU A 50 -20.75 4.17 2.47
N ALA A 51 -20.39 5.45 2.38
CA ALA A 51 -21.20 6.44 1.66
C ALA A 51 -21.28 6.17 0.15
N ILE A 52 -20.16 5.78 -0.48
CA ILE A 52 -20.13 5.36 -1.90
C ILE A 52 -21.01 4.14 -2.11
N LEU A 53 -20.88 3.11 -1.26
CA LEU A 53 -21.67 1.89 -1.36
C LEU A 53 -23.16 2.14 -1.15
N ASN A 54 -23.54 3.02 -0.21
CA ASN A 54 -24.94 3.39 0.02
C ASN A 54 -25.53 4.10 -1.20
N LEU A 55 -24.78 5.00 -1.84
CA LEU A 55 -25.19 5.61 -3.10
C LEU A 55 -25.29 4.56 -4.21
N TYR A 56 -24.30 3.68 -4.34
CA TYR A 56 -24.28 2.62 -5.34
C TYR A 56 -25.50 1.71 -5.21
N GLY A 57 -25.82 1.25 -4.00
CA GLY A 57 -27.00 0.43 -3.74
C GLY A 57 -28.31 1.09 -4.19
N LYS A 58 -28.48 2.39 -3.95
CA LYS A 58 -29.65 3.16 -4.43
C LYS A 58 -29.70 3.21 -5.96
N MET A 59 -28.56 3.44 -6.60
CA MET A 59 -28.47 3.53 -8.06
C MET A 59 -28.68 2.18 -8.75
N VAL A 60 -28.20 1.08 -8.15
CA VAL A 60 -28.48 -0.28 -8.59
C VAL A 60 -29.97 -0.60 -8.44
N ALA A 61 -30.58 -0.22 -7.31
CA ALA A 61 -32.03 -0.41 -7.10
C ALA A 61 -32.88 0.35 -8.11
N SER A 62 -32.44 1.55 -8.54
CA SER A 62 -33.07 2.31 -9.62
C SER A 62 -32.75 1.79 -11.04
N GLY A 63 -31.84 0.82 -11.17
CA GLY A 63 -31.42 0.27 -12.47
C GLY A 63 -30.44 1.14 -13.26
N HIS A 64 -29.94 2.23 -12.69
CA HIS A 64 -29.00 3.14 -13.36
C HIS A 64 -27.56 2.64 -13.39
N TRP A 65 -27.11 1.93 -12.35
CA TRP A 65 -25.74 1.40 -12.26
C TRP A 65 -25.76 -0.11 -12.24
N LYS A 66 -24.75 -0.75 -12.84
CA LYS A 66 -24.65 -2.21 -12.93
C LYS A 66 -23.32 -2.77 -12.47
N ASP A 67 -22.25 -2.01 -12.64
CA ASP A 67 -20.91 -2.48 -12.31
C ASP A 67 -20.04 -1.32 -11.77
N TYR A 68 -18.96 -1.67 -11.08
CA TYR A 68 -17.99 -0.73 -10.54
C TYR A 68 -16.58 -1.31 -10.57
N ALA A 69 -15.60 -0.44 -10.79
CA ALA A 69 -14.19 -0.76 -10.62
C ALA A 69 -13.59 0.13 -9.52
N ILE A 70 -12.72 -0.45 -8.71
CA ILE A 70 -11.99 0.25 -7.67
C ILE A 70 -10.51 0.06 -7.91
N ASP A 71 -9.81 1.17 -8.08
CA ASP A 71 -8.37 1.18 -8.25
C ASP A 71 -7.74 1.92 -7.07
N SER A 72 -6.73 1.33 -6.47
CA SER A 72 -5.98 1.93 -5.36
C SER A 72 -4.51 1.95 -5.71
N THR A 73 -3.95 3.14 -5.88
CA THR A 73 -2.54 3.37 -6.16
C THR A 73 -1.86 4.00 -4.94
N SER A 74 -0.53 3.99 -4.91
CA SER A 74 0.26 4.67 -3.88
C SER A 74 0.02 6.20 -3.82
N SER A 75 -0.49 6.80 -4.89
CA SER A 75 -0.73 8.26 -5.00
C SER A 75 -2.19 8.67 -4.89
N ASP A 76 -3.11 7.79 -5.29
CA ASP A 76 -4.52 8.10 -5.44
C ASP A 76 -5.38 6.84 -5.47
N ALA A 77 -6.66 7.00 -5.12
CA ALA A 77 -7.69 5.98 -5.28
C ALA A 77 -8.74 6.45 -6.28
N SER A 78 -9.28 5.55 -7.06
CA SER A 78 -10.37 5.81 -7.99
C SER A 78 -11.47 4.77 -7.84
N PHE A 79 -12.71 5.23 -7.93
CA PHE A 79 -13.90 4.40 -7.96
C PHE A 79 -14.66 4.76 -9.24
N ALA A 80 -14.57 3.90 -10.24
CA ALA A 80 -15.22 4.06 -11.53
C ALA A 80 -16.55 3.32 -11.53
N ILE A 81 -17.61 3.97 -11.99
CA ILE A 81 -18.97 3.46 -11.99
C ILE A 81 -19.39 3.22 -13.44
N TYR A 82 -19.96 2.05 -13.72
CA TYR A 82 -20.35 1.62 -15.06
C TYR A 82 -21.85 1.33 -15.12
N GLN A 83 -22.49 1.81 -16.19
CA GLN A 83 -23.88 1.48 -16.51
C GLN A 83 -23.99 0.13 -17.21
N HIS A 84 -22.99 -0.22 -18.01
CA HIS A 84 -22.91 -1.44 -18.79
C HIS A 84 -21.46 -1.97 -18.72
N ALA A 85 -21.30 -3.29 -18.68
CA ALA A 85 -19.98 -3.95 -18.51
C ALA A 85 -18.95 -3.63 -19.61
N HIS A 86 -19.37 -3.05 -20.73
CA HIS A 86 -18.50 -2.81 -21.90
C HIS A 86 -18.49 -1.33 -22.35
N ASP A 87 -19.08 -0.44 -21.56
CA ASP A 87 -19.16 0.98 -21.88
C ASP A 87 -18.19 1.82 -21.04
N ARG A 88 -18.04 3.09 -21.39
CA ARG A 88 -17.23 4.05 -20.64
C ARG A 88 -17.78 4.23 -19.22
N PRO A 89 -16.91 4.43 -18.22
CA PRO A 89 -17.36 4.71 -16.87
C PRO A 89 -18.18 6.00 -16.88
N LEU A 90 -19.43 5.93 -16.38
CA LEU A 90 -20.34 7.07 -16.27
C LEU A 90 -19.73 8.17 -15.41
N TYR A 91 -19.17 7.75 -14.27
CA TYR A 91 -18.60 8.62 -13.26
C TYR A 91 -17.37 7.97 -12.64
N ILE A 92 -16.35 8.78 -12.36
CA ILE A 92 -15.15 8.35 -11.65
C ILE A 92 -14.96 9.26 -10.45
N ILE A 93 -15.02 8.67 -9.26
CA ILE A 93 -14.71 9.34 -8.00
C ILE A 93 -13.23 9.11 -7.74
N ARG A 94 -12.42 10.17 -7.78
CA ARG A 94 -10.98 10.10 -7.52
C ARG A 94 -10.63 10.77 -6.20
N LYS A 95 -9.83 10.10 -5.39
CA LYS A 95 -9.24 10.61 -4.14
C LYS A 95 -7.74 10.81 -4.35
N THR A 96 -7.28 12.05 -4.24
CA THR A 96 -5.87 12.42 -4.35
C THR A 96 -5.46 13.23 -3.10
N PRO A 97 -4.92 12.58 -2.05
CA PRO A 97 -4.54 13.25 -0.81
C PRO A 97 -3.45 14.31 -1.04
N LYS A 98 -2.60 14.12 -2.04
CA LYS A 98 -1.57 15.11 -2.44
C LYS A 98 -2.16 16.45 -2.90
N LEU A 99 -3.40 16.45 -3.41
CA LEU A 99 -4.13 17.66 -3.82
C LEU A 99 -5.05 18.20 -2.72
N ALA A 100 -5.20 17.48 -1.60
CA ALA A 100 -6.04 17.88 -0.48
C ALA A 100 -5.68 19.27 0.04
N ALA A 101 -4.39 19.57 0.14
CA ALA A 101 -3.87 20.84 0.64
C ALA A 101 -4.12 22.06 -0.28
N ARG A 102 -4.48 21.85 -1.55
CA ARG A 102 -4.59 22.97 -2.52
C ARG A 102 -5.99 23.11 -3.11
N GLN A 103 -6.63 21.99 -3.49
CA GLN A 103 -7.85 22.03 -4.31
C GLN A 103 -8.92 21.03 -3.85
N GLY A 104 -8.68 20.31 -2.76
CA GLY A 104 -9.58 19.27 -2.24
C GLY A 104 -9.10 17.86 -2.60
N ALA A 105 -9.34 16.92 -1.69
CA ALA A 105 -8.89 15.54 -1.82
C ALA A 105 -9.73 14.75 -2.82
N TYR A 106 -10.98 15.14 -3.09
CA TYR A 106 -11.92 14.38 -3.91
C TYR A 106 -12.31 15.12 -5.18
N SER A 107 -12.36 14.40 -6.30
CA SER A 107 -12.83 14.89 -7.59
C SER A 107 -13.81 13.91 -8.22
N LEU A 108 -14.86 14.45 -8.83
CA LEU A 108 -15.83 13.70 -9.59
C LEU A 108 -15.64 13.98 -11.07
N ILE A 109 -15.39 12.94 -11.85
CA ILE A 109 -15.10 13.01 -13.28
C ILE A 109 -16.26 12.36 -14.04
N SER A 110 -16.75 12.97 -15.11
CA SER A 110 -17.76 12.38 -16.00
C SER A 110 -17.13 11.42 -17.01
N ALA A 111 -17.97 10.65 -17.71
CA ALA A 111 -17.55 9.80 -18.83
C ALA A 111 -16.73 10.50 -19.92
N GLN A 112 -16.90 11.82 -20.09
CA GLN A 112 -16.12 12.64 -21.03
C GLN A 112 -14.79 13.14 -20.45
N GLY A 113 -14.40 12.70 -19.24
CA GLY A 113 -13.19 13.17 -18.56
C GLY A 113 -13.32 14.57 -17.94
N LYS A 114 -14.52 15.16 -17.93
CA LYS A 114 -14.75 16.49 -17.36
C LYS A 114 -14.93 16.38 -15.85
N ILE A 115 -14.24 17.23 -15.09
CA ILE A 115 -14.43 17.32 -13.63
C ILE A 115 -15.76 18.05 -13.38
N LEU A 116 -16.76 17.31 -12.89
CA LEU A 116 -18.08 17.82 -12.53
C LEU A 116 -18.05 18.53 -11.18
N LYS A 117 -17.32 17.96 -10.23
CA LYS A 117 -17.24 18.47 -8.86
C LYS A 117 -15.87 18.18 -8.27
N ARG A 118 -15.40 19.05 -7.39
CA ARG A 118 -14.19 18.86 -6.61
C ARG A 118 -14.40 19.43 -5.20
N GLY A 119 -13.82 18.79 -4.18
CA GLY A 119 -13.97 19.21 -2.79
C GLY A 119 -13.08 18.44 -1.83
N ALA A 120 -13.02 18.92 -0.58
CA ALA A 120 -12.36 18.22 0.52
C ALA A 120 -13.23 17.11 1.12
N ASP A 121 -14.56 17.18 0.94
CA ASP A 121 -15.54 16.23 1.46
C ASP A 121 -16.15 15.38 0.36
N LEU A 122 -16.13 14.06 0.57
CA LEU A 122 -16.76 13.10 -0.33
C LEU A 122 -18.30 13.15 -0.24
N ASP A 123 -18.86 13.30 0.95
CA ASP A 123 -20.32 13.34 1.16
C ASP A 123 -20.99 14.47 0.36
N ARG A 124 -20.33 15.64 0.33
CA ARG A 124 -20.78 16.79 -0.47
C ARG A 124 -20.71 16.54 -1.98
N LEU A 125 -19.76 15.69 -2.42
CA LEU A 125 -19.67 15.21 -3.79
C LEU A 125 -20.82 14.23 -4.10
N LEU A 126 -21.08 13.28 -3.21
CA LEU A 126 -22.14 12.27 -3.35
C LEU A 126 -23.54 12.91 -3.33
N SER A 127 -23.71 13.98 -2.55
CA SER A 127 -24.95 14.78 -2.52
C SER A 127 -25.33 15.36 -3.89
N TYR A 128 -24.38 15.56 -4.81
CA TYR A 128 -24.66 15.97 -6.18
C TYR A 128 -25.50 14.92 -6.91
N PHE A 129 -25.17 13.64 -6.73
CA PHE A 129 -25.93 12.53 -7.29
C PHE A 129 -27.30 12.42 -6.66
N ASN A 130 -27.41 12.61 -5.35
CA ASN A 130 -28.70 12.57 -4.67
C ASN A 130 -29.67 13.66 -5.19
N LYS A 131 -29.16 14.86 -5.49
CA LYS A 131 -29.96 15.91 -6.15
C LYS A 131 -30.35 15.55 -7.59
N ALA A 132 -29.46 14.92 -8.34
CA ALA A 132 -29.79 14.42 -9.68
C ALA A 132 -30.84 13.31 -9.62
N LEU A 133 -30.80 12.45 -8.60
CA LEU A 133 -31.77 11.38 -8.35
C LEU A 133 -33.18 11.90 -8.05
N ILE A 134 -33.30 12.95 -7.22
CA ILE A 134 -34.60 13.58 -6.92
C ILE A 134 -35.26 14.14 -8.20
N LYS A 135 -34.48 14.46 -9.24
CA LYS A 135 -35.02 14.92 -10.53
C LYS A 135 -35.45 13.79 -11.46
N LEU A 136 -34.97 12.56 -11.25
CA LEU A 136 -35.17 11.42 -12.15
C LEU A 136 -36.31 10.49 -11.71
N ILE A 137 -36.75 10.62 -10.46
CA ILE A 137 -37.98 9.99 -9.94
C ILE A 137 -39.12 10.99 -10.09
N ARG A 138 -39.66 11.14 -11.31
CA ARG A 138 -40.97 11.78 -11.52
C ARG A 138 -41.67 11.19 -12.74
#